data_AF-A0A6N6M595-F1
#
_entry.id   AF-A0A6N6M595-F1
#
_cell.length_a   1.000
_cell.length_b   1.000
_cell.length_c   1.000
_cell.angle_alpha   90.00
_cell.angle_beta   90.00
_cell.angle_gamma   90.00
#
_symmetry.space_group_name_H-M   'P 1'
#
loop_
_entity.id
_entity.type
_entity.pdbx_description
1 polymer ?
#
loop_
_entity_poly.entity_id
_entity_poly.type
_entity_poly.pdbx_seq_one_letter_code
_entity_poly.pdbx_strand_id
1 'polypeptide(L)'
;MMYETGDKHTQYFLNWSDRGADVKACAEHWSQNVENVLLVLTENKEPQDEFLKAIESWKSKAEDKKKSFVISGDVKFCKSYFADIECAPTVSEAQDIIFMEEVEREIDNM
;
A
#
# COMPACT_ATOMS: atom_id res chain seq x y z
N MET A 1 -4.44 -17.91 -7.28
CA MET A 1 -4.01 -16.76 -6.47
C MET A 1 -5.03 -16.60 -5.35
N MET A 2 -4.64 -16.77 -4.08
CA MET A 2 -5.56 -16.61 -2.95
C MET A 2 -5.54 -15.15 -2.52
N TYR A 3 -6.68 -14.49 -2.64
CA TYR A 3 -6.93 -13.18 -2.04
C TYR A 3 -7.16 -13.42 -0.56
N GLU A 4 -6.24 -13.04 0.30
CA GLU A 4 -6.51 -12.94 1.73
C GLU A 4 -6.93 -11.50 2.00
N THR A 5 -8.23 -11.31 2.25
CA THR A 5 -8.68 -10.15 3.03
C THR A 5 -7.87 -10.17 4.32
N GLY A 6 -6.98 -9.20 4.48
CA GLY A 6 -6.33 -8.94 5.74
C GLY A 6 -7.34 -8.61 6.83
N ASP A 7 -6.81 -8.39 8.03
CA ASP A 7 -7.57 -7.86 9.16
C ASP A 7 -8.46 -6.68 8.74
N LYS A 8 -9.52 -6.39 9.52
CA LYS A 8 -10.57 -5.42 9.19
C LYS A 8 -10.09 -3.99 8.89
N HIS A 9 -8.81 -3.73 9.14
CA HIS A 9 -8.10 -2.47 9.02
C HIS A 9 -7.17 -2.38 7.79
N THR A 10 -6.89 -3.51 7.12
CA THR A 10 -5.92 -3.59 6.02
C THR A 10 -6.47 -4.48 4.92
N GLN A 11 -6.97 -3.88 3.84
CA GLN A 11 -7.78 -4.62 2.88
C GLN A 11 -7.02 -5.19 1.68
N TYR A 12 -5.78 -4.76 1.43
CA TYR A 12 -5.12 -5.11 0.19
C TYR A 12 -3.70 -5.61 0.39
N PHE A 13 -3.40 -6.71 -0.31
CA PHE A 13 -2.09 -7.34 -0.45
C PHE A 13 -1.82 -7.47 -1.94
N LEU A 14 -0.80 -6.76 -2.43
CA LEU A 14 -0.36 -6.84 -3.81
C LEU A 14 1.02 -7.47 -3.82
N ASN A 15 1.14 -8.67 -4.39
CA ASN A 15 2.40 -9.38 -4.60
C ASN A 15 2.90 -9.08 -6.03
N TRP A 16 4.13 -8.57 -6.15
CA TRP A 16 4.70 -8.02 -7.38
C TRP A 16 4.96 -9.05 -8.51
N SER A 17 4.84 -10.35 -8.24
CA SER A 17 5.23 -11.40 -9.19
C SER A 17 4.39 -11.43 -10.50
N ASP A 18 3.25 -10.75 -10.54
CA ASP A 18 2.33 -10.77 -11.68
C ASP A 18 2.21 -9.38 -12.35
N ARG A 19 2.56 -9.36 -13.64
CA ARG A 19 2.77 -8.15 -14.46
C ARG A 19 1.46 -7.39 -14.72
N GLY A 20 1.49 -6.05 -14.60
CA GLY A 20 0.77 -5.02 -15.39
C GLY A 20 -0.78 -5.03 -15.47
N ALA A 21 -1.42 -6.18 -15.66
CA ALA A 21 -2.86 -6.34 -15.76
C ALA A 21 -3.56 -6.27 -14.39
N ASP A 22 -2.92 -6.79 -13.34
CA ASP A 22 -3.48 -6.76 -11.99
C ASP A 22 -3.43 -5.37 -11.35
N VAL A 23 -2.48 -4.52 -11.74
CA VAL A 23 -2.40 -3.12 -11.26
C VAL A 23 -3.65 -2.33 -11.67
N LYS A 24 -4.16 -2.51 -12.90
CA LYS A 24 -5.39 -1.84 -13.34
C LYS A 24 -6.63 -2.38 -12.61
N ALA A 25 -6.74 -3.70 -12.47
CA ALA A 25 -7.83 -4.32 -11.72
C ALA A 25 -7.84 -3.87 -10.24
N CYS A 26 -6.67 -3.77 -9.61
CA CYS A 26 -6.53 -3.24 -8.26
C CYS A 26 -6.89 -1.75 -8.18
N ALA A 27 -6.50 -0.94 -9.17
CA ALA A 27 -6.88 0.47 -9.23
C ALA A 27 -8.41 0.66 -9.39
N GLU A 28 -9.06 -0.19 -10.19
CA GLU A 28 -10.51 -0.18 -10.37
C GLU A 28 -11.24 -0.63 -9.09
N HIS A 29 -10.78 -1.69 -8.43
CA HIS A 29 -11.40 -2.18 -7.20
C HIS A 29 -11.25 -1.17 -6.04
N TRP A 30 -10.09 -0.55 -5.89
CA TRP A 30 -9.88 0.52 -4.90
C TRP A 30 -10.70 1.79 -5.20
N SER A 31 -10.97 2.10 -6.47
CA SER A 31 -11.85 3.22 -6.79
C SER A 31 -13.24 3.08 -6.15
N GLN A 32 -13.65 1.85 -5.85
CA GLN A 32 -14.95 1.49 -5.27
C GLN A 32 -14.92 1.34 -3.74
N ASN A 33 -13.86 0.75 -3.16
CA ASN A 33 -13.71 0.50 -1.72
C ASN A 33 -12.48 1.23 -1.18
N VAL A 34 -12.68 2.31 -0.44
CA VAL A 34 -11.59 3.16 0.01
C VAL A 34 -11.15 2.77 1.41
N GLU A 35 -10.27 1.79 1.48
CA GLU A 35 -9.63 1.37 2.72
C GLU A 35 -8.13 1.67 2.70
N ASN A 36 -7.45 1.44 3.82
CA ASN A 36 -6.01 1.58 3.92
C ASN A 36 -5.31 0.57 3.00
N VAL A 37 -4.15 0.96 2.49
CA VAL A 37 -3.40 0.16 1.52
C VAL A 37 -2.08 -0.33 2.11
N LEU A 38 -1.87 -1.63 1.98
CA LEU A 38 -0.60 -2.30 2.26
C LEU A 38 -0.06 -2.95 0.98
N LEU A 39 1.00 -2.39 0.42
CA LEU A 39 1.67 -3.01 -0.73
C LEU A 39 2.77 -3.95 -0.25
N VAL A 40 2.84 -5.19 -0.77
CA VAL A 40 3.87 -6.16 -0.34
C VAL A 40 4.85 -6.43 -1.48
N LEU A 41 6.04 -5.86 -1.38
CA LEU A 41 7.13 -6.10 -2.32
C LEU A 41 7.90 -7.36 -1.91
N THR A 42 7.69 -8.44 -2.67
CA THR A 42 8.27 -9.77 -2.42
C THR A 42 9.58 -10.01 -3.17
N GLU A 43 9.89 -9.21 -4.20
CA GLU A 43 11.17 -9.27 -4.91
C GLU A 43 11.76 -7.87 -5.13
N ASN A 44 13.09 -7.78 -5.02
CA ASN A 44 13.86 -6.56 -5.23
C ASN A 44 14.24 -6.42 -6.72
N LYS A 45 13.27 -6.15 -7.57
CA LYS A 45 13.48 -5.91 -9.01
C LYS A 45 13.08 -4.48 -9.35
N GLU A 46 13.86 -3.87 -10.24
CA GLU A 46 13.62 -2.49 -10.68
C GLU A 46 12.17 -2.31 -11.15
N PRO A 47 11.41 -1.37 -10.54
CA PRO A 47 10.01 -1.16 -10.87
C PRO A 47 9.89 -0.52 -12.26
N GLN A 48 8.86 -0.89 -13.00
CA GLN A 48 8.56 -0.26 -14.30
C GLN A 48 7.90 1.12 -14.10
N ASP A 49 8.09 2.04 -15.05
CA ASP A 49 7.52 3.39 -15.00
C ASP A 49 5.99 3.42 -14.82
N GLU A 50 5.27 2.51 -15.46
CA GLU A 50 3.81 2.41 -15.34
C GLU A 50 3.39 2.05 -13.91
N PHE A 51 4.20 1.25 -13.22
CA PHE A 51 3.97 0.88 -11.84
C PHE A 51 4.23 2.06 -10.91
N LEU A 52 5.35 2.77 -11.07
CA LEU A 52 5.65 3.96 -10.28
C LEU A 52 4.51 4.99 -10.37
N LYS A 53 4.01 5.25 -11.59
CA LYS A 53 2.84 6.13 -11.81
C LYS A 53 1.57 5.63 -11.13
N ALA A 54 1.34 4.31 -11.11
CA ALA A 54 0.20 3.73 -10.42
C ALA A 54 0.31 3.93 -8.90
N ILE A 55 1.48 3.65 -8.32
CA ILE A 55 1.75 3.86 -6.88
C ILE A 55 1.60 5.33 -6.48
N GLU A 56 2.08 6.26 -7.30
CA GLU A 56 1.89 7.70 -7.05
C GLU A 56 0.40 8.09 -7.09
N SER A 57 -0.33 7.63 -8.10
CA SER A 57 -1.78 7.90 -8.22
C SER A 57 -2.55 7.34 -7.03
N TRP A 58 -2.16 6.16 -6.59
CA TRP A 58 -2.68 5.47 -5.43
C TRP A 58 -2.41 6.23 -4.14
N LYS A 59 -1.16 6.58 -3.88
CA LYS A 59 -0.76 7.38 -2.72
C LYS A 59 -1.57 8.67 -2.63
N SER A 60 -1.68 9.42 -3.73
CA SER A 60 -2.46 10.66 -3.79
C SER A 60 -3.94 10.43 -3.45
N LYS A 61 -4.56 9.35 -3.94
CA LYS A 61 -5.94 9.00 -3.59
C LYS A 61 -6.13 8.59 -2.13
N ALA A 62 -5.13 7.92 -1.53
CA ALA A 62 -5.14 7.58 -0.11
C ALA A 62 -5.10 8.86 0.74
N GLU A 63 -4.19 9.77 0.42
CA GLU A 63 -4.06 11.07 1.09
C GLU A 63 -5.35 11.90 1.00
N ASP A 64 -5.95 12.03 -0.19
CA ASP A 64 -7.22 12.74 -0.41
C ASP A 64 -8.36 12.23 0.47
N LYS A 65 -8.36 10.92 0.76
CA LYS A 65 -9.40 10.25 1.54
C LYS A 65 -8.98 10.00 2.99
N LYS A 66 -7.86 10.58 3.43
CA LYS A 66 -7.28 10.42 4.78
C LYS A 66 -7.07 8.95 5.16
N LYS A 67 -6.58 8.14 4.22
CA LYS A 67 -6.25 6.72 4.40
C LYS A 67 -4.75 6.51 4.39
N SER A 68 -4.30 5.45 5.08
CA SER A 68 -2.89 5.05 5.10
C SER A 68 -2.47 4.38 3.80
N PHE A 69 -1.22 4.61 3.43
CA PHE A 69 -0.56 3.92 2.33
C PHE A 69 0.84 3.50 2.76
N VAL A 70 1.03 2.20 2.99
CA VAL A 70 2.28 1.64 3.53
C VAL A 70 2.79 0.53 2.59
N ILE A 71 4.11 0.43 2.47
CA ILE A 71 4.78 -0.62 1.71
C ILE A 71 5.52 -1.55 2.67
N SER A 72 5.28 -2.85 2.57
CA SER A 72 6.08 -3.89 3.20
C SER A 72 7.10 -4.44 2.19
N GLY A 73 8.38 -4.53 2.55
CA GLY A 73 9.43 -5.11 1.70
C GLY A 73 10.83 -4.71 2.15
N ASP A 74 11.84 -4.92 1.31
CA ASP A 74 13.19 -4.42 1.60
C ASP A 74 13.16 -2.90 1.75
N VAL A 75 13.31 -2.40 2.98
CA VAL A 75 13.16 -0.97 3.30
C VAL A 75 14.13 -0.10 2.52
N LYS A 76 15.37 -0.57 2.27
CA LYS A 76 16.37 0.21 1.51
C LYS A 76 15.94 0.33 0.05
N PHE A 77 15.48 -0.78 -0.52
CA PHE A 77 14.93 -0.78 -1.86
C PHE A 77 13.69 0.11 -1.95
N CYS A 78 12.73 -0.05 -1.04
CA CYS A 78 11.49 0.75 -1.03
C CYS A 78 11.80 2.25 -0.92
N LYS A 79 12.64 2.66 0.03
CA LYS A 79 13.00 4.08 0.20
C LYS A 79 13.82 4.66 -0.96
N SER A 80 14.46 3.83 -1.79
CA SER A 80 15.14 4.31 -3.00
C SER A 80 14.20 4.71 -4.14
N TYR A 81 13.00 4.13 -4.20
CA TYR A 81 11.99 4.43 -5.23
C TYR A 81 10.78 5.20 -4.69
N PHE A 82 10.49 5.06 -3.39
CA PHE A 82 9.31 5.56 -2.71
C PHE A 82 9.69 6.31 -1.42
N ALA A 83 10.51 7.34 -1.54
CA ALA A 83 11.05 8.07 -0.38
C ALA A 83 9.96 8.63 0.54
N ASP A 84 8.86 9.11 -0.06
CA ASP A 84 7.74 9.78 0.62
C ASP A 84 6.63 8.81 1.06
N ILE A 85 6.86 7.50 1.00
CA ILE A 85 5.91 6.47 1.41
C ILE A 85 6.49 5.73 2.62
N GLU A 86 5.65 5.43 3.61
CA GLU A 86 6.07 4.64 4.75
C GLU A 86 6.39 3.20 4.33
N CYS A 87 7.54 2.70 4.81
CA CYS A 87 8.08 1.42 4.39
C CYS A 87 8.50 0.59 5.60
N ALA A 88 7.97 -0.61 5.72
CA ALA A 88 8.29 -1.55 6.79
C ALA A 88 8.91 -2.84 6.21
N PRO A 89 9.79 -3.53 6.95
CA PRO A 89 10.41 -4.78 6.50
C PRO A 89 9.44 -5.96 6.46
N THR A 90 8.37 -5.93 7.26
CA THR A 90 7.40 -7.03 7.37
C THR A 90 5.97 -6.53 7.25
N VAL A 91 5.08 -7.43 6.82
CA VAL A 91 3.64 -7.16 6.75
C VAL A 91 3.09 -6.74 8.10
N SER A 92 3.48 -7.43 9.17
CA SER A 92 2.99 -7.13 10.52
C SER A 92 3.39 -5.73 10.98
N GLU A 93 4.64 -5.32 10.76
CA GLU A 93 5.07 -3.96 11.08
C GLU A 93 4.34 -2.91 10.23
N ALA A 94 4.06 -3.22 8.97
CA ALA A 94 3.29 -2.32 8.11
C ALA A 94 1.83 -2.17 8.58
N GLN A 95 1.22 -3.25 9.06
CA GLN A 95 -0.12 -3.24 9.66
C GLN A 95 -0.13 -2.42 10.96
N ASP A 96 0.90 -2.54 11.79
CA ASP A 96 1.04 -1.74 13.02
C ASP A 96 1.10 -0.24 12.70
N ILE A 97 1.82 0.16 11.64
CA ILE A 97 1.86 1.55 11.16
C ILE A 97 0.47 2.02 10.75
N ILE A 98 -0.24 1.25 9.91
CA ILE A 98 -1.60 1.58 9.47
C ILE A 98 -2.52 1.77 10.68
N PHE A 99 -2.44 0.85 11.65
CA PHE A 99 -3.26 0.92 12.85
C PHE A 99 -2.95 2.17 13.69
N MET A 100 -1.67 2.49 13.91
CA MET A 100 -1.29 3.71 14.64
C MET A 100 -1.83 4.97 13.95
N GLU A 101 -1.66 5.07 12.63
CA GLU A 101 -2.18 6.20 11.86
C GLU A 101 -3.71 6.30 11.90
N GLU A 102 -4.43 5.17 11.94
CA GLU A 102 -5.88 5.18 12.15
C GLU A 102 -6.27 5.71 13.52
N VAL A 103 -5.62 5.23 14.57
CA VAL A 103 -5.88 5.68 15.95
C VAL A 103 -5.59 7.17 16.10
N GLU A 104 -4.48 7.67 15.56
CA GLU A 104 -4.15 9.10 15.56
C GLU A 104 -5.23 9.92 14.86
N ARG A 105 -5.71 9.47 13.70
CA ARG A 105 -6.82 10.13 12.99
C ARG A 105 -8.13 10.10 13.77
N GLU A 106 -8.43 9.03 14.50
CA GLU A 106 -9.62 8.98 15.36
C GLU A 106 -9.53 9.99 16.50
N ILE A 107 -8.37 10.09 17.15
CA ILE A 107 -8.12 11.05 18.24
C ILE A 107 -8.22 12.50 17.75
N ASP A 108 -7.63 12.82 16.59
CA ASP A 108 -7.66 14.18 16.02
C ASP A 108 -9.05 14.64 15.56
N ASN A 109 -9.98 13.70 15.32
CA ASN A 109 -11.36 14.00 14.92
C ASN A 109 -12.35 14.02 16.11
N MET A 110 -11.88 13.80 17.35
CA MET A 110 -12.67 13.93 18.59
C MET A 110 -12.58 15.32 19.21
#